data_AF-A0A2G3ADS6-F1
#
_entry.id   AF-A0A2G3ADS6-F1
#
_cell.length_a   1.000
_cell.length_b   1.000
_cell.length_c   1.000
_cell.angle_alpha   90.00
_cell.angle_beta   90.00
_cell.angle_gamma   90.00
#
_symmetry.space_group_name_H-M   'P 1'
#
loop_
_entity.id
_entity.type
_entity.pdbx_description
1 polymer ?
#
loop_
_entity_poly.entity_id
_entity_poly.type
_entity_poly.pdbx_seq_one_letter_code
_entity_poly.pdbx_strand_id
1 'polypeptide(L)' 'MSTRYTLDMDLKDVVNVDVLSTKDKKVTAAKETKARFEERFMIEKNWWFFTKLSVDGD' A
#
# COMPACT_ATOMS: atom_id res chain seq x y z
N MET A 1 3.86 -7.66 -12.31
CA MET A 1 3.96 -9.11 -12.03
C MET A 1 2.93 -9.43 -10.95
N SER A 2 1.96 -10.29 -11.19
CA SER A 2 1.04 -10.74 -10.13
C SER A 2 1.76 -11.73 -9.22
N THR A 3 1.60 -11.59 -7.90
CA THR A 3 2.17 -12.52 -6.92
C THR A 3 1.09 -13.41 -6.32
N ARG A 4 1.48 -14.55 -5.73
CA ARG A 4 0.54 -15.46 -5.04
C ARG A 4 0.05 -14.91 -3.69
N TYR A 5 0.67 -13.86 -3.18
CA TYR A 5 0.32 -13.28 -1.89
C TYR A 5 -0.86 -12.32 -2.02
N THR A 6 -1.76 -12.36 -1.05
CA THR A 6 -2.86 -11.42 -0.90
C THR A 6 -2.56 -10.44 0.22
N LEU A 7 -3.03 -9.20 0.06
CA LEU A 7 -3.00 -8.17 1.07
C LEU A 7 -4.43 -7.94 1.54
N ASP A 8 -4.75 -8.40 2.75
CA ASP A 8 -6.05 -8.20 3.36
C ASP A 8 -6.11 -6.78 3.94
N MET A 9 -6.34 -5.79 3.09
CA MET A 9 -6.56 -4.40 3.50
C MET A 9 -7.55 -3.78 2.53
N ASP A 10 -8.64 -3.22 3.04
CA ASP A 10 -9.57 -2.47 2.21
C ASP A 10 -9.02 -1.05 2.00
N LEU A 11 -8.77 -0.72 0.74
CA LEU A 11 -8.31 0.58 0.27
C LEU A 11 -9.32 1.25 -0.66
N LYS A 12 -10.48 0.63 -0.91
CA LYS A 12 -11.40 1.10 -1.96
C LYS A 12 -12.04 2.43 -1.60
N ASP A 13 -12.15 2.72 -0.31
CA ASP A 13 -12.65 4.00 0.21
C ASP A 13 -11.60 5.12 0.11
N VAL A 14 -10.31 4.78 0.24
CA VAL A 14 -9.19 5.76 0.21
C VAL A 14 -8.70 6.02 -1.21
N VAL A 15 -8.61 4.98 -2.03
CA VAL A 15 -8.07 5.03 -3.39
C VAL A 15 -9.20 4.77 -4.37
N ASN A 16 -9.77 5.86 -4.89
CA ASN A 16 -10.81 5.84 -5.91
C ASN A 16 -10.44 6.72 -7.12
N VAL A 17 -11.29 6.72 -8.14
CA VAL A 17 -11.06 7.47 -9.39
C VAL A 17 -11.06 8.98 -9.18
N ASP A 18 -11.85 9.49 -8.23
CA ASP A 18 -11.92 10.94 -7.94
C ASP A 18 -10.60 11.47 -7.36
N VAL A 19 -9.95 10.67 -6.51
CA VAL A 19 -8.66 11.02 -5.91
C VAL A 19 -7.57 11.20 -6.97
N LEU A 20 -7.70 10.56 -8.14
CA LEU A 20 -6.73 10.68 -9.23
C LEU A 20 -6.81 12.01 -9.99
N SER A 21 -7.88 12.79 -9.78
CA SER A 21 -8.15 14.02 -10.52
C SER A 21 -7.17 15.16 -10.20
N THR A 22 -6.76 15.31 -8.93
CA THR A 22 -5.88 16.42 -8.50
C THR A 22 -4.72 15.94 -7.64
N LYS A 23 -3.66 16.75 -7.58
CA LYS A 23 -2.46 16.43 -6.78
C LYS A 23 -2.78 16.41 -5.28
N ASP A 24 -3.57 17.37 -4.81
CA ASP A 24 -3.90 17.48 -3.38
C ASP A 24 -4.67 16.27 -2.88
N LYS A 25 -5.64 15.79 -3.67
CA LYS A 25 -6.39 14.57 -3.34
C LYS A 25 -5.46 13.35 -3.28
N LYS A 26 -4.54 13.19 -4.24
CA LYS A 26 -3.53 12.12 -4.21
C LYS A 26 -2.67 12.16 -2.94
N VAL A 27 -2.23 13.35 -2.53
CA VAL A 27 -1.41 13.51 -1.32
C VAL A 27 -2.20 13.14 -0.06
N THR A 28 -3.47 13.54 0.03
CA THR A 28 -4.34 13.18 1.16
C THR A 28 -4.57 11.67 1.22
N ALA A 29 -4.94 11.04 0.11
CA ALA A 29 -5.11 9.59 0.06
C ALA A 29 -3.82 8.82 0.35
N ALA A 30 -2.67 9.31 -0.10
CA ALA A 30 -1.37 8.70 0.19
C ALA A 30 -1.03 8.76 1.69
N LYS A 31 -1.34 9.86 2.37
CA LYS A 31 -1.14 9.99 3.83
C LYS A 31 -2.00 9.00 4.60
N GLU A 32 -3.27 8.86 4.22
CA GLU A 32 -4.19 7.90 4.84
C GLU A 32 -3.76 6.45 4.56
N THR A 33 -3.39 6.15 3.32
CA THR A 33 -2.87 4.82 2.94
C THR A 33 -1.61 4.46 3.73
N LYS A 34 -0.72 5.44 3.95
CA LYS A 34 0.50 5.26 4.75
C LYS A 34 0.16 4.87 6.20
N ALA A 35 -0.79 5.55 6.83
CA ALA A 35 -1.19 5.24 8.20
C ALA A 35 -1.72 3.79 8.33
N ARG A 36 -2.57 3.35 7.40
CA ARG A 36 -3.08 1.96 7.38
C ARG A 36 -1.97 0.92 7.18
N PHE A 37 -0.97 1.24 6.36
CA PHE A 37 0.21 0.39 6.18
C PHE A 37 1.06 0.29 7.45
N GLU A 38 1.28 1.40 8.17
CA GLU A 38 2.02 1.40 9.44
C GLU A 38 1.31 0.57 10.51
N GLU A 39 -0.02 0.68 10.63
CA GLU A 39 -0.82 -0.15 11.54
C GLU A 39 -0.70 -1.65 11.20
N ARG A 40 -0.79 -2.01 9.92
CA ARG A 40 -0.62 -3.40 9.46
C ARG A 40 0.80 -3.92 9.71
N PHE A 41 1.82 -3.08 9.54
CA PHE A 41 3.21 -3.44 9.79
C PHE A 41 3.47 -3.73 11.27
N MET A 42 2.89 -2.93 12.19
CA MET A 42 3.00 -3.18 13.64
C MET A 42 2.37 -4.50 14.09
N ILE A 43 1.35 -4.99 13.37
CA ILE A 43 0.67 -6.26 13.66
C ILE A 43 1.42 -7.44 13.01
N GLU A 44 2.58 -7.20 12.40
CA GLU A 44 3.43 -8.22 11.79
C GLU A 44 2.70 -9.08 10.73
N LYS A 45 1.70 -8.50 10.07
CA LYS A 45 1.01 -9.13 8.94
C LYS A 45 1.66 -8.73 7.63
N ASN A 46 1.59 -9.61 6.63
CA ASN A 46 2.06 -9.34 5.27
C ASN A 46 3.55 -8.97 5.18
N TRP A 47 4.43 -9.63 5.95
CA TRP A 47 5.88 -9.38 5.95
C TRP A 47 6.51 -9.34 4.56
N TRP A 48 6.14 -10.27 3.68
CA TRP A 48 6.65 -10.30 2.30
C TRP A 48 6.38 -8.98 1.56
N PHE A 49 5.23 -8.36 1.79
CA PHE A 49 4.83 -7.09 1.16
C PHE A 49 5.66 -5.90 1.67
N PHE A 50 6.01 -5.91 2.96
CA PHE A 50 6.80 -4.84 3.58
C PHE A 50 8.32 -5.05 3.49
N THR A 51 8.76 -6.21 3.02
CA THR A 51 10.17 -6.49 2.80
C THR A 51 10.60 -5.95 1.44
N LYS A 52 11.75 -5.26 1.40
CA LYS A 52 12.33 -4.78 0.13
C LYS A 52 12.63 -6.00 -0.75
N LEU A 53 12.08 -6.00 -1.96
CA LEU A 53 12.45 -6.98 -2.97
C LEU A 53 13.88 -6.66 -3.46
N SER A 54 14.86 -7.42 -2.98
CA SER A 54 16.20 -7.44 -3.56
C SER A 54 16.24 -8.51 -4.64
N VAL A 55 16.43 -8.09 -5.89
CA VAL A 55 16.84 -8.99 -6.96
C VAL A 55 18.36 -8.90 -6.97
N ASP A 56 19.05 -9.85 -6.34
CA ASP A 56 20.49 -9.99 -6.55
C ASP A 56 20.68 -10.38 -8.01
N GLY A 57 21.12 -9.40 -8.80
CA GLY A 57 21.56 -9.56 -10.17
C GLY A 57 23.05 -9.27 -10.24
N ASP A 58 23.84 -10.33 -10.07
CA ASP A 58 24.96 -10.64 -10.94
C ASP A 58 24.67 -12.01 -11.57
#